data_AF-A0A7C5CK76-F1
#
_entry.id   AF-A0A7C5CK76-F1
#
_cell.length_a   1.000
_cell.length_b   1.000
_cell.length_c   1.000
_cell.angle_alpha   90.00
_cell.angle_beta   90.00
_cell.angle_gamma   90.00
#
_symmetry.space_group_name_H-M   'P 1'
#
loop_
_entity.id
_entity.type
_entity.pdbx_description
1 polymer ?
#
loop_
_entity_poly.entity_id
_entity_poly.type
_entity_poly.pdbx_seq_one_letter_code
_entity_poly.pdbx_strand_id
1 'polypeptide(L)'
;MRRTEARFEACSECGFIFDEEYFPQHINDVNCPVCHSEGARSTHWTGRLIIINHRKSRAWELLKEYRNIEEDSEGMFAVELE
;
A
#
# COMPACT_ATOMS: atom_id res chain seq x y z
N MET A 1 -17.65 13.83 9.90
CA MET A 1 -17.97 12.77 8.91
C MET A 1 -17.76 11.43 9.60
N ARG A 2 -18.68 10.45 9.45
CA ARG A 2 -18.42 9.08 9.92
C ARG A 2 -17.32 8.51 9.01
N ARG A 3 -16.18 8.14 9.61
CA ARG A 3 -15.08 7.48 8.91
C ARG A 3 -15.60 6.12 8.44
N THR A 4 -15.47 5.84 7.16
CA THR A 4 -15.90 4.57 6.58
C THR A 4 -14.66 3.73 6.45
N GLU A 5 -14.59 2.63 7.19
CA GLU A 5 -13.51 1.67 7.06
C GLU A 5 -13.46 1.13 5.63
N ALA A 6 -12.27 1.09 5.06
CA ALA A 6 -12.05 0.50 3.75
C ALA A 6 -12.19 -1.03 3.83
N ARG A 7 -12.64 -1.63 2.72
CA ARG A 7 -12.83 -3.10 2.62
C ARG A 7 -11.53 -3.89 2.78
N PHE A 8 -10.39 -3.32 2.41
CA PHE A 8 -9.09 -3.98 2.44
C PHE A 8 -8.18 -3.30 3.46
N GLU A 9 -7.25 -4.05 4.02
CA GLU A 9 -6.20 -3.51 4.87
C GLU A 9 -5.09 -2.87 4.02
N ALA A 10 -4.48 -1.80 4.52
CA ALA A 10 -3.26 -1.23 3.97
C ALA A 10 -2.16 -1.24 5.04
N CYS A 11 -0.91 -1.37 4.61
CA CYS A 11 0.25 -1.20 5.48
C CYS A 11 0.26 0.22 6.03
N SER A 12 0.33 0.38 7.35
CA SER A 12 0.29 1.71 8.00
C SER A 12 1.56 2.53 7.76
N GLU A 13 2.64 1.90 7.29
CA GLU A 13 3.90 2.58 6.97
C GLU A 13 3.94 3.01 5.50
N CYS A 14 3.90 2.06 4.58
CA CYS A 14 4.08 2.33 3.15
C CYS A 14 2.78 2.44 2.34
N GLY A 15 1.63 2.17 2.96
CA GLY A 15 0.32 2.25 2.30
C GLY A 15 0.00 1.08 1.35
N PHE A 16 0.84 0.06 1.24
CA PHE A 16 0.55 -1.11 0.40
C PHE A 16 -0.76 -1.77 0.80
N ILE A 17 -1.69 -1.93 -0.14
CA ILE A 17 -3.03 -2.52 0.09
C ILE A 17 -2.94 -4.03 -0.10
N PHE A 18 -3.33 -4.76 0.93
CA PHE A 18 -3.45 -6.22 0.93
C PHE A 18 -4.80 -6.61 0.30
N ASP A 19 -4.81 -6.78 -1.03
CA ASP A 19 -5.96 -7.26 -1.79
C ASP A 19 -5.69 -8.65 -2.36
N GLU A 20 -6.27 -9.67 -1.72
CA GLU A 20 -6.04 -11.08 -2.03
C GLU A 20 -6.60 -11.51 -3.39
N GLU A 21 -7.61 -10.78 -3.90
CA GLU A 21 -8.21 -11.07 -5.19
C GLU A 21 -7.23 -10.73 -6.33
N TYR A 22 -6.33 -9.77 -6.12
CA TYR A 22 -5.40 -9.26 -7.14
C TYR A 22 -3.94 -9.68 -6.92
N PHE A 23 -3.50 -9.86 -5.67
CA PHE A 23 -2.12 -10.22 -5.34
C PHE A 23 -2.05 -11.36 -4.30
N PRO A 24 -2.39 -12.61 -4.69
CA PRO A 24 -2.52 -13.74 -3.77
C PRO A 24 -1.20 -14.21 -3.13
N GLN A 25 -0.05 -13.69 -3.55
CA GLN A 25 1.27 -14.16 -3.14
C GLN A 25 1.81 -13.51 -1.85
N HIS A 26 1.10 -12.55 -1.24
CA HIS A 26 1.67 -11.67 -0.21
C HIS A 26 0.93 -11.66 1.15
N ILE A 27 0.04 -12.62 1.40
CA ILE A 27 -0.88 -12.57 2.56
C ILE A 27 -0.33 -13.28 3.80
N ASN A 28 0.46 -14.34 3.61
CA ASN A 28 0.96 -15.16 4.71
C ASN A 28 2.17 -14.54 5.44
N ASP A 29 2.70 -13.42 4.92
CA ASP A 29 3.80 -12.72 5.56
C ASP A 29 3.24 -11.80 6.66
N VAL A 30 3.78 -11.98 7.87
CA VAL A 30 3.63 -11.04 9.00
C VAL A 30 4.13 -9.64 8.62
N ASN A 31 4.97 -9.58 7.58
CA ASN A 31 5.67 -8.39 7.13
C ASN A 31 5.06 -7.82 5.85
N CYS A 32 5.06 -6.50 5.73
CA CYS A 32 4.72 -5.85 4.47
C CYS A 32 5.70 -6.28 3.36
N PRO A 33 5.24 -6.66 2.16
CA PRO A 33 6.13 -7.07 1.07
C PRO A 33 6.95 -5.91 0.46
N VAL A 34 6.63 -4.65 0.81
CA VAL A 34 7.28 -3.46 0.23
C VAL A 34 8.28 -2.82 1.19
N CYS A 35 7.91 -2.67 2.47
CA CYS A 35 8.78 -2.03 3.47
C CYS A 35 9.19 -2.97 4.61
N HIS A 36 8.77 -4.24 4.57
CA HIS A 36 9.09 -5.27 5.56
C HIS A 36 8.66 -4.96 7.00
N SER A 37 7.82 -3.95 7.22
CA SER A 37 7.26 -3.63 8.54
C SER A 37 6.38 -4.77 9.07
N GLU A 38 6.59 -5.16 10.32
CA GLU A 38 5.77 -6.16 11.03
C GLU A 38 4.40 -5.60 11.44
N GLY A 39 3.32 -6.32 11.13
CA GLY A 39 2.03 -6.19 11.83
C GLY A 39 1.27 -4.85 11.75
N ALA A 40 1.77 -3.86 11.01
CA ALA A 40 1.14 -2.55 10.89
C ALA A 40 0.12 -2.53 9.74
N ARG A 41 -1.13 -2.87 10.03
CA ARG A 41 -2.24 -2.85 9.06
C ARG A 41 -3.37 -1.93 9.53
N SER A 42 -3.97 -1.19 8.61
CA SER A 42 -5.08 -0.28 8.87
C SER A 42 -6.16 -0.39 7.79
N THR A 43 -7.43 -0.32 8.20
CA THR A 43 -8.59 -0.14 7.30
C THR A 43 -8.96 1.34 7.14
N HIS A 44 -8.25 2.26 7.80
CA HIS A 44 -8.48 3.70 7.71
C HIS A 44 -7.53 4.33 6.70
N TRP A 45 -7.94 4.31 5.45
CA TRP A 45 -7.19 4.89 4.34
C TRP A 45 -8.13 5.36 3.23
N THR A 46 -7.63 6.26 2.38
CA THR A 46 -8.40 6.77 1.23
C THR A 46 -7.54 6.94 -0.01
N GLY A 47 -8.21 6.86 -1.17
CA GLY A 47 -7.59 6.85 -2.48
C GLY A 47 -6.88 5.53 -2.77
N ARG A 48 -7.10 4.97 -3.96
CA ARG A 48 -6.42 3.77 -4.42
C ARG A 48 -5.57 4.10 -5.64
N LEU A 49 -4.28 3.84 -5.53
CA LEU A 49 -3.33 3.97 -6.63
C LEU A 49 -2.85 2.58 -7.04
N ILE A 50 -3.00 2.25 -8.32
CA ILE A 50 -2.55 0.97 -8.88
C ILE A 50 -1.28 1.23 -9.70
N ILE A 51 -0.18 0.61 -9.29
CA ILE A 51 1.12 0.70 -9.95
C ILE A 51 1.38 -0.60 -10.69
N ILE A 52 1.34 -0.54 -12.02
CA ILE A 52 1.56 -1.70 -12.92
C ILE A 52 2.96 -1.67 -13.54
N ASN A 53 3.60 -0.50 -13.57
CA ASN A 53 4.99 -0.36 -14.02
C ASN A 53 5.64 0.84 -13.30
N HIS A 54 6.35 0.54 -12.22
CA HIS A 54 6.97 1.55 -11.36
C HIS A 54 7.99 2.43 -12.12
N ARG A 55 8.70 1.87 -13.10
CA ARG A 55 9.75 2.56 -13.88
C ARG A 55 9.24 3.66 -14.81
N LYS A 56 7.94 3.69 -15.07
CA LYS A 56 7.29 4.67 -15.96
C LYS A 56 6.21 5.50 -15.27
N SER A 57 6.15 5.45 -13.95
CA SER A 57 5.07 6.06 -13.19
C SER A 57 5.55 7.24 -12.35
N ARG A 58 5.26 8.47 -12.82
CA ARG A 58 5.50 9.67 -12.00
C ARG A 58 4.69 9.65 -10.70
N ALA A 59 3.52 9.02 -10.70
CA ALA A 59 2.71 8.85 -9.50
C ALA A 59 3.40 7.96 -8.46
N TRP A 60 4.11 6.92 -8.92
CA TRP A 60 4.93 6.07 -8.04
C TRP A 60 6.08 6.87 -7.42
N GLU A 61 6.83 7.61 -8.24
CA GLU A 61 7.95 8.44 -7.74
C GLU A 61 7.51 9.40 -6.63
N LEU A 62 6.37 10.07 -6.81
CA LEU A 62 5.81 10.97 -5.80
C LEU A 62 5.38 10.24 -4.53
N LEU A 63 4.71 9.09 -4.66
CA LEU A 63 4.27 8.30 -3.51
C LEU A 63 5.46 7.76 -2.71
N LYS A 64 6.50 7.29 -3.41
CA LYS A 64 7.73 6.76 -2.84
C LYS A 64 8.45 7.81 -2.00
N GLU A 65 8.56 9.03 -2.54
CA GLU A 65 9.13 10.19 -1.83
C GLU A 65 8.30 10.57 -0.60
N TYR A 66 6.98 10.67 -0.76
CA TYR A 66 6.07 11.03 0.34
C TYR A 66 6.12 10.05 1.52
N ARG A 67 6.29 8.75 1.25
CA ARG A 67 6.24 7.67 2.26
C ARG A 67 7.60 7.10 2.63
N ASN A 68 8.70 7.67 2.13
CA ASN A 68 10.06 7.18 2.34
C ASN A 68 10.22 5.67 2.04
N ILE A 69 9.66 5.22 0.91
CA ILE A 69 9.79 3.82 0.48
C ILE A 69 11.11 3.68 -0.28
N GLU A 70 11.96 2.72 0.09
CA GLU A 70 13.27 2.54 -0.57
C GLU A 70 13.17 1.61 -1.79
N GLU A 71 12.39 0.55 -1.68
CA GLU A 71 12.26 -0.46 -2.72
C GLU A 71 11.26 -0.06 -3.80
N ASP A 72 11.51 -0.55 -5.01
CA ASP A 72 10.56 -0.39 -6.11
C ASP A 72 9.55 -1.54 -6.09
N SER A 73 8.27 -1.21 -6.24
CA SER A 73 7.21 -2.22 -6.18
C SER A 73 6.05 -1.90 -7.14
N GLU A 74 5.45 -2.97 -7.63
CA GLU A 74 4.19 -2.96 -8.36
C GLU A 74 3.11 -3.51 -7.42
N GLY A 75 1.92 -2.91 -7.47
CA GLY A 75 0.88 -3.25 -6.51
C GLY A 75 -0.16 -2.15 -6.36
N MET A 76 -0.95 -2.31 -5.31
CA MET A 76 -1.96 -1.34 -4.91
C MET A 76 -1.49 -0.59 -3.68
N PHE A 77 -1.68 0.72 -3.68
CA PHE A 77 -1.28 1.59 -2.59
C PHE A 77 -2.41 2.54 -2.21
N ALA A 78 -2.57 2.76 -0.92
CA ALA A 78 -3.38 3.84 -0.37
C ALA A 78 -2.68 5.17 -0.65
N VAL A 79 -3.44 6.16 -1.09
CA VAL A 79 -2.90 7.52 -1.30
C VAL A 79 -2.67 8.17 0.06
N GLU A 80 -3.65 8.09 0.96
CA GLU A 80 -3.62 8.64 2.32
C GLU A 80 -3.91 7.56 3.36
N LEU A 81 -3.23 7.62 4.50
CA LEU A 81 -3.52 6.83 5.70
C LEU A 81 -4.00 7.76 6.81
N GLU A 82 -4.94 7.31 7.64
CA GLU A 82 -5.42 8.07 8.82
C GLU A 82 -4.87 7.55 10.14
#